data_AF-A0A1C5NRV1-F1
#
_entry.id   AF-A0A1C5NRV1-F1
#
_cell.length_a   1.000
_cell.length_b   1.000
_cell.length_c   1.000
_cell.angle_alpha   90.00
_cell.angle_beta   90.00
_cell.angle_gamma   90.00
#
_symmetry.space_group_name_H-M   'P 1'
#
loop_
_entity.id
_entity.type
_entity.pdbx_description
1 polymer ?
#
loop_
_entity_poly.entity_id
_entity_poly.type
_entity_poly.pdbx_seq_one_letter_code
_entity_poly.pdbx_strand_id
1 'polypeptide(L)'
;MNELYEIIEAKIKASGYPRKISGAEVYDDICDQIDGKENGEYLLLSHFEEGVIFEYHITIHDEDFNLGVLTMKTPEGVFEVDFDAE
;
A
#
# COMPACT_ATOMS: atom_id res chain seq x y z
N MET A 1 -1.75 -7.84 17.74
CA MET A 1 -1.24 -8.29 16.44
C MET A 1 -2.00 -7.46 15.44
N ASN A 2 -1.34 -6.59 14.66
CA ASN A 2 -2.04 -5.59 13.85
C ASN A 2 -2.73 -6.26 12.66
N GLU A 3 -4.03 -6.44 12.77
CA GLU A 3 -4.89 -7.07 11.75
C GLU A 3 -4.71 -6.43 10.36
N LEU A 4 -4.41 -5.13 10.31
CA LEU A 4 -4.17 -4.39 9.08
C LEU A 4 -2.97 -4.92 8.27
N TYR A 5 -1.89 -5.33 8.93
CA TYR A 5 -0.69 -5.83 8.23
C TYR A 5 -0.97 -7.18 7.56
N GLU A 6 -1.71 -8.03 8.25
CA GLU A 6 -2.11 -9.34 7.73
C GLU A 6 -3.07 -9.17 6.54
N ILE A 7 -3.98 -8.21 6.60
CA ILE A 7 -4.90 -7.89 5.49
C ILE A 7 -4.14 -7.37 4.27
N ILE A 8 -3.23 -6.42 4.46
CA ILE A 8 -2.40 -5.88 3.36
C ILE A 8 -1.60 -7.00 2.70
N GLU A 9 -0.91 -7.81 3.50
CA GLU A 9 -0.12 -8.92 2.98
C GLU A 9 -0.99 -9.96 2.26
N ALA A 10 -2.13 -10.32 2.84
CA ALA A 10 -3.05 -11.31 2.25
C ALA A 10 -3.65 -10.81 0.94
N LYS A 11 -4.10 -9.55 0.87
CA LYS A 11 -4.67 -8.98 -0.35
C LYS A 11 -3.62 -8.83 -1.46
N ILE A 12 -2.38 -8.44 -1.13
CA ILE A 12 -1.28 -8.42 -2.11
C ILE A 12 -0.95 -9.83 -2.61
N LYS A 13 -0.90 -10.83 -1.73
CA LYS A 13 -0.72 -12.22 -2.16
C LYS A 13 -1.88 -12.71 -3.02
N ALA A 14 -3.11 -12.30 -2.72
CA ALA A 14 -4.31 -12.66 -3.46
C ALA A 14 -4.36 -12.03 -4.85
N SER A 15 -3.76 -10.85 -5.07
CA SER A 15 -3.66 -10.24 -6.40
C SER A 15 -2.75 -11.02 -7.36
N GLY A 16 -1.95 -11.96 -6.85
CA GLY A 16 -1.00 -12.76 -7.62
C GLY A 16 0.40 -12.15 -7.67
N TYR A 17 0.71 -11.20 -6.78
CA TYR A 17 2.03 -10.61 -6.67
C TYR A 17 3.10 -11.69 -6.42
N PRO A 18 4.08 -11.88 -7.33
CA PRO A 18 4.98 -13.04 -7.32
C PRO A 18 6.13 -12.92 -6.30
N ARG A 19 6.38 -11.71 -5.76
CA ARG A 19 7.52 -11.44 -4.87
C ARG A 19 7.13 -11.52 -3.41
N LYS A 20 8.14 -11.67 -2.55
CA LYS A 20 7.94 -11.62 -1.10
C LYS A 20 7.71 -10.17 -0.69
N ILE A 21 6.56 -9.90 -0.09
CA ILE A 21 6.21 -8.60 0.49
C ILE A 21 5.68 -8.83 1.90
N SER A 22 6.04 -7.92 2.80
CA SER A 22 5.55 -7.91 4.18
C SER A 22 4.53 -6.78 4.32
N GLY A 23 3.30 -7.09 4.74
CA GLY A 23 2.26 -6.07 4.92
C GLY A 23 2.64 -5.00 5.97
N ALA A 24 3.49 -5.37 6.93
CA ALA A 24 4.05 -4.45 7.90
C ALA A 24 5.00 -3.42 7.27
N GLU A 25 5.85 -3.82 6.31
CA GLU A 25 6.77 -2.88 5.65
C GLU A 25 6.02 -1.90 4.74
N VAL A 26 4.99 -2.37 4.05
CA VAL A 26 4.09 -1.51 3.27
C VAL A 26 3.41 -0.48 4.17
N TYR A 27 2.88 -0.91 5.30
CA TYR A 27 2.24 -0.01 6.24
C TYR A 27 3.22 1.02 6.83
N ASP A 28 4.40 0.58 7.24
CA ASP A 28 5.42 1.44 7.85
C ASP A 28 5.89 2.50 6.85
N ASP A 29 6.09 2.13 5.58
CA ASP A 29 6.42 3.04 4.48
C ASP A 29 5.33 4.09 4.24
N ILE A 30 4.05 3.69 4.27
CA ILE A 30 2.94 4.63 4.19
C ILE A 30 2.97 5.57 5.40
N CYS A 31 3.15 5.03 6.61
CA CYS A 31 3.15 5.78 7.85
C CYS A 31 4.26 6.86 7.88
N ASP A 32 5.48 6.52 7.43
CA ASP A 32 6.60 7.46 7.31
C ASP A 32 6.30 8.55 6.27
N GLN A 33 5.68 8.20 5.15
CA GLN A 33 5.33 9.16 4.10
C GLN A 33 4.19 10.11 4.47
N ILE A 34 3.24 9.69 5.29
CA ILE A 34 2.13 10.53 5.75
C ILE A 34 2.45 11.35 6.99
N ASP A 35 3.54 11.03 7.71
CA ASP A 35 3.96 11.77 8.89
C ASP A 35 4.17 13.27 8.54
N GLY A 36 3.40 14.13 9.20
CA GLY A 36 3.41 15.57 8.95
C GLY A 36 2.63 16.05 7.73
N LYS A 37 1.81 15.21 7.08
CA LYS A 37 0.85 15.63 6.06
C LYS A 37 -0.49 16.05 6.67
N GLU A 38 -1.18 16.96 5.99
CA GLU A 38 -2.52 17.43 6.38
C GLU A 38 -3.60 16.44 5.94
N ASN A 39 -4.82 16.61 6.43
CA ASN A 39 -5.97 15.81 6.02
C ASN A 39 -6.25 15.99 4.51
N GLY A 40 -6.39 14.89 3.78
CA GLY A 40 -6.65 14.94 2.34
C GLY A 40 -6.35 13.63 1.62
N GLU A 41 -6.54 13.64 0.31
CA GLU A 41 -6.24 12.51 -0.57
C GLU A 41 -4.82 12.61 -1.10
N TYR A 42 -4.04 11.54 -0.93
CA TYR A 42 -2.65 11.48 -1.37
C TYR A 42 -2.40 10.24 -2.21
N LEU A 43 -1.59 10.45 -3.26
CA LEU A 43 -0.97 9.40 -4.03
C LEU A 43 0.49 9.30 -3.59
N LEU A 44 0.82 8.22 -2.91
CA LEU A 44 2.19 7.92 -2.48
C LEU A 44 2.83 6.94 -3.48
N LEU A 45 4.12 7.12 -3.75
CA LEU A 45 4.88 6.32 -4.71
C LEU A 45 6.12 5.81 -4.00
N SER A 46 6.19 4.50 -3.75
CA SER A 46 7.33 3.87 -3.10
C SER A 46 8.05 2.91 -4.03
N HIS A 47 9.38 2.98 -4.02
CA HIS A 47 10.26 2.13 -4.83
C HIS A 47 10.88 1.07 -3.94
N PHE A 48 10.37 -0.17 -4.04
CA PHE A 48 10.89 -1.29 -3.24
C PHE A 48 12.15 -1.90 -3.86
N GLU A 49 12.14 -2.11 -5.17
CA GLU A 49 13.23 -2.76 -5.90
C GLU A 49 13.39 -2.11 -7.28
N GLU A 50 14.49 -2.42 -7.97
CA GLU A 50 14.73 -1.90 -9.32
C GLU A 50 13.62 -2.35 -10.29
N GLY A 51 12.81 -1.38 -10.75
CA GLY A 51 11.66 -1.61 -11.61
C GLY A 51 10.36 -1.99 -10.89
N VAL A 52 10.34 -1.97 -9.54
CA VAL A 52 9.14 -2.21 -8.74
C VAL A 52 8.67 -0.92 -8.08
N ILE A 53 7.49 -0.46 -8.46
CA ILE A 53 6.84 0.76 -7.95
C ILE A 53 5.53 0.37 -7.30
N PHE A 54 5.34 0.80 -6.05
CA PHE A 54 4.09 0.68 -5.33
C PHE A 54 3.44 2.06 -5.30
N GLU A 55 2.21 2.13 -5.75
CA GLU A 55 1.39 3.33 -5.77
C GLU A 55 0.26 3.14 -4.76
N TYR A 56 0.22 3.99 -3.74
CA TYR A 56 -0.78 3.94 -2.68
C TYR A 56 -1.73 5.13 -2.84
N HIS A 57 -3.00 4.86 -3.09
CA HIS A 57 -4.08 5.82 -2.95
C HIS A 57 -4.59 5.77 -1.52
N ILE A 58 -4.25 6.79 -0.74
CA ILE A 58 -4.65 6.90 0.65
C ILE A 58 -5.43 8.19 0.89
N THR A 59 -6.26 8.17 1.93
CA THR A 59 -6.95 9.35 2.43
C THR A 59 -6.61 9.54 3.90
N ILE A 60 -5.95 10.65 4.22
CA ILE A 60 -5.56 11.01 5.58
C ILE A 60 -6.72 11.74 6.25
N HIS A 61 -7.10 11.27 7.44
CA HIS A 61 -8.18 11.81 8.26
C HIS A 61 -7.76 11.94 9.73
N ASP A 62 -7.51 13.17 10.16
CA ASP A 62 -7.06 13.57 11.50
C ASP A 62 -5.73 12.92 11.90
N GLU A 63 -5.80 11.73 12.50
CA GLU A 63 -4.64 10.96 13.00
C GLU A 63 -4.58 9.57 12.37
N ASP A 64 -5.49 9.26 11.45
CA ASP A 64 -5.65 7.96 10.82
C ASP A 64 -5.62 8.07 9.30
N PHE A 65 -5.45 6.94 8.60
CA PHE A 65 -5.47 6.92 7.16
C PHE A 65 -6.27 5.73 6.64
N ASN A 66 -7.01 5.97 5.57
CA ASN A 66 -7.64 4.92 4.79
C ASN A 66 -6.74 4.57 3.60
N LEU A 67 -6.42 3.29 3.41
CA LEU A 67 -5.81 2.79 2.18
C LEU A 67 -6.93 2.37 1.25
N GLY A 68 -7.12 3.09 0.14
CA GLY A 68 -8.17 2.80 -0.84
C GLY A 68 -7.70 1.82 -1.91
N VAL A 69 -6.66 2.17 -2.67
CA VAL A 69 -6.15 1.34 -3.77
C VAL A 69 -4.62 1.22 -3.68
N LEU A 70 -4.11 0.01 -3.89
CA LEU A 70 -2.69 -0.27 -4.02
C LEU A 70 -2.40 -0.84 -5.41
N THR A 71 -1.60 -0.10 -6.18
CA THR A 71 -1.12 -0.55 -7.49
C THR A 71 0.35 -0.88 -7.42
N MET A 72 0.70 -2.12 -7.72
CA MET A 72 2.07 -2.63 -7.72
C MET A 72 2.50 -2.85 -9.17
N LYS A 73 3.32 -1.94 -9.66
CA LYS A 73 3.94 -2.02 -10.99
C LYS A 73 5.27 -2.75 -10.86
N THR A 74 5.39 -3.89 -11.53
CA THR A 74 6.62 -4.69 -11.59
C THR A 74 7.01 -4.90 -13.05
N PRO A 75 8.26 -5.30 -13.34
CA PRO A 75 8.63 -5.71 -14.70
C PRO A 75 7.86 -6.94 -15.20
N GLU A 76 7.26 -7.71 -14.28
CA GLU A 76 6.51 -8.94 -14.58
C GLU A 76 5.04 -8.65 -14.92
N GLY A 77 4.53 -7.49 -14.49
CA GLY A 77 3.14 -7.09 -14.68
C GLY A 77 2.70 -6.00 -13.71
N VAL A 78 1.45 -5.56 -13.85
CA VAL A 78 0.80 -4.62 -12.94
C VAL A 78 -0.25 -5.37 -12.14
N PHE A 79 -0.17 -5.27 -10.83
CA PHE A 79 -1.09 -5.89 -9.89
C PHE A 79 -1.81 -4.78 -9.14
N GLU A 80 -3.13 -4.87 -9.03
CA GLU A 80 -3.95 -3.89 -8.33
C GLU A 80 -4.72 -4.58 -7.22
N VAL A 81 -4.80 -3.90 -6.08
CA VAL A 81 -5.56 -4.33 -4.92
C VAL A 81 -6.46 -3.18 -4.51
N ASP A 82 -7.75 -3.44 -4.55
CA ASP A 82 -8.76 -2.54 -4.02
C ASP A 82 -9.08 -2.94 -2.57
N PHE A 83 -8.89 -1.99 -1.65
CA PHE A 83 -9.15 -2.14 -0.22
C PHE A 83 -10.52 -1.58 0.18
N ASP A 84 -11.16 -0.77 -0.67
CA ASP A 84 -12.51 -0.23 -0.47
C ASP A 84 -13.60 -1.20 -0.99
N ALA A 85 -13.25 -2.08 -1.93
CA ALA A 85 -14.12 -3.12 -2.45
C ALA A 85 -14.36 -4.24 -1.41
N GLU A 86 -15.64 -4.39 -1.04
CA GLU A 86 -16.21 -5.35 -0.09
C GLU A 86 -16.08 -6.83 -0.52
#